data_AF-A0A2X3KW47-F1
#
_entry.id   AF-A0A2X3KW47-F1
#
_cell.length_a   1.000
_cell.length_b   1.000
_cell.length_c   1.000
_cell.angle_alpha   90.00
_cell.angle_beta   90.00
_cell.angle_gamma   90.00
#
_symmetry.space_group_name_H-M   'P 1'
#
loop_
_entity.id
_entity.type
_entity.pdbx_description
1 polymer ?
#
loop_
_entity_poly.entity_id
_entity_poly.type
_entity_poly.pdbx_seq_one_letter_code
_entity_poly.pdbx_strand_id
1 'polypeptide(L)'
;MLQLNLANAYLEGGQPAETATLLNRYTFAHPDDTNGWDLLAQAQGKLGNRDQELAARAEVMALNGRLDQAISLLSSASSQVKLGSLQQARYDARIDQLRQLQQRFKPYMKM
;
A
#
# COMPACT_ATOMS: atom_id res chain seq x y z
N MET A 1 15.35 8.45 4.90
CA MET A 1 15.27 9.77 5.57
C MET A 1 15.18 10.95 4.59
N LEU A 2 16.19 11.25 3.76
CA LEU A 2 16.14 12.44 2.85
C LEU A 2 15.01 12.42 1.81
N GLN A 3 14.72 11.25 1.22
CA GLN A 3 13.65 11.12 0.20
C GLN A 3 12.24 11.28 0.78
N LEU A 4 12.05 10.91 2.05
CA LEU A 4 10.78 11.01 2.78
C LEU A 4 10.44 12.46 3.12
N ASN A 5 11.43 13.22 3.60
CA ASN A 5 11.26 14.65 3.89
C ASN A 5 10.99 15.45 2.62
N LEU A 6 11.65 15.08 1.52
CA LEU A 6 11.40 15.68 0.20
C LEU A 6 9.99 15.37 -0.30
N ALA A 7 9.54 14.12 -0.18
CA ALA A 7 8.19 13.71 -0.54
C ALA A 7 7.13 14.47 0.30
N ASN A 8 7.36 14.63 1.60
CA ASN A 8 6.46 15.41 2.45
C ASN A 8 6.40 16.89 2.04
N ALA A 9 7.56 17.50 1.73
CA ALA A 9 7.62 18.88 1.23
C ALA A 9 6.89 19.06 -0.11
N TYR A 10 6.98 18.09 -1.04
CA TYR A 10 6.21 18.13 -2.29
C TYR A 10 4.69 17.94 -2.06
N LEU A 11 4.31 17.11 -1.09
CA LEU A 11 2.92 16.87 -0.73
C LEU A 11 2.26 18.11 -0.10
N GLU A 12 3.02 18.87 0.68
CA GLU A 12 2.64 20.18 1.24
C GLU A 12 2.69 21.28 0.18
N GLY A 13 3.64 21.22 -0.76
CA GLY A 13 3.80 22.14 -1.88
C GLY A 13 2.77 21.99 -3.01
N GLY A 14 1.74 21.15 -2.84
CA GLY A 14 0.66 20.99 -3.81
C GLY A 14 1.02 20.15 -5.04
N GLN A 15 2.08 19.33 -4.97
CA GLN A 15 2.56 18.45 -6.05
C GLN A 15 2.36 16.95 -5.71
N PRO A 16 1.11 16.48 -5.55
CA PRO A 16 0.85 15.11 -5.12
C PRO A 16 1.20 14.06 -6.19
N ALA A 17 1.22 14.42 -7.49
CA ALA A 17 1.52 13.50 -8.59
C ALA A 17 3.01 13.13 -8.65
N GLU A 18 3.88 14.13 -8.52
CA GLU A 18 5.32 13.99 -8.43
C GLU A 18 5.68 13.22 -7.16
N THR A 19 5.02 13.57 -6.05
CA THR A 19 5.17 12.87 -4.77
C THR A 19 4.81 11.40 -4.89
N ALA A 20 3.67 11.06 -5.48
CA ALA A 20 3.26 9.67 -5.69
C ALA A 20 4.28 8.91 -6.57
N THR A 21 4.83 9.55 -7.60
CA THR A 21 5.83 8.93 -8.48
C THR A 21 7.14 8.63 -7.75
N LEU A 22 7.59 9.56 -6.89
CA LEU A 22 8.77 9.36 -6.06
C LEU A 22 8.53 8.26 -5.02
N LEU A 23 7.39 8.31 -4.34
CA LEU A 23 7.03 7.36 -3.29
C LEU A 23 6.79 5.95 -3.82
N ASN A 24 6.24 5.78 -5.03
CA ASN A 24 6.14 4.46 -5.68
C ASN A 24 7.51 3.79 -5.86
N ARG A 25 8.56 4.57 -6.18
CA ARG A 25 9.93 4.04 -6.25
C ARG A 25 10.50 3.78 -4.87
N TYR A 26 10.23 4.68 -3.91
CA TYR A 26 10.69 4.54 -2.53
C TYR A 26 10.13 3.28 -1.87
N THR A 27 8.82 3.06 -1.92
CA THR A 27 8.16 1.91 -1.29
C THR A 27 8.54 0.60 -1.97
N PHE A 28 8.94 0.62 -3.24
CA PHE A 28 9.51 -0.54 -3.91
C PHE A 28 10.92 -0.88 -3.38
N ALA A 29 11.76 0.13 -3.13
CA ALA A 29 13.12 -0.05 -2.60
C ALA A 29 13.15 -0.31 -1.08
N HIS A 30 12.16 0.21 -0.36
CA HIS A 30 12.00 0.15 1.10
C HIS A 30 10.60 -0.36 1.48
N PRO A 31 10.28 -1.62 1.16
CA PRO A 31 8.93 -2.18 1.35
C PRO A 31 8.53 -2.33 2.82
N ASP A 32 9.49 -2.28 3.73
CA ASP A 32 9.37 -2.40 5.19
C ASP A 32 9.15 -1.06 5.92
N ASP A 33 9.30 0.08 5.23
CA ASP A 33 9.09 1.41 5.82
C ASP A 33 7.62 1.85 5.71
N THR A 34 6.91 1.76 6.83
CA THR A 34 5.50 2.19 6.94
C THR A 34 5.30 3.66 6.61
N ASN A 35 6.26 4.55 6.90
CA ASN A 35 6.11 5.99 6.64
C ASN A 35 6.02 6.28 5.14
N GLY A 36 6.78 5.53 4.33
CA GLY A 36 6.73 5.64 2.87
C GLY A 36 5.35 5.26 2.31
N TRP A 37 4.76 4.19 2.84
CA TRP A 37 3.42 3.74 2.47
C TRP A 37 2.32 4.71 2.93
N ASP A 38 2.43 5.26 4.15
CA ASP A 38 1.47 6.25 4.67
C ASP A 38 1.48 7.55 3.84
N LEU A 39 2.66 8.05 3.47
CA LEU A 39 2.75 9.21 2.58
C LEU A 39 2.22 8.88 1.18
N LEU A 40 2.46 7.66 0.67
CA LEU A 40 1.94 7.26 -0.64
C LEU A 40 0.41 7.22 -0.62
N ALA A 41 -0.20 6.68 0.44
CA ALA A 41 -1.64 6.69 0.61
C ALA A 41 -2.20 8.12 0.61
N GLN A 42 -1.55 9.05 1.33
CA GLN A 42 -1.97 10.46 1.36
C GLN A 42 -1.87 11.13 -0.02
N ALA A 43 -0.76 10.89 -0.75
CA ALA A 43 -0.58 11.42 -2.10
C ALA A 43 -1.66 10.90 -3.05
N GLN A 44 -1.93 9.60 -3.03
CA GLN A 44 -2.94 8.97 -3.87
C GLN A 44 -4.36 9.42 -3.52
N GLY A 45 -4.65 9.62 -2.23
CA GLY A 45 -5.91 10.20 -1.77
C GLY A 45 -6.12 11.63 -2.29
N LYS A 46 -5.08 12.47 -2.28
CA LYS A 46 -5.13 13.82 -2.88
C LYS A 46 -5.33 13.80 -4.39
N LEU A 47 -4.85 12.76 -5.08
CA LEU A 47 -5.03 12.56 -6.52
C LEU A 47 -6.38 11.94 -6.90
N GLY A 48 -7.16 11.45 -5.93
CA GLY A 48 -8.41 10.72 -6.18
C GLY A 48 -8.21 9.27 -6.64
N ASN A 49 -6.99 8.74 -6.59
CA ASN A 49 -6.67 7.37 -6.99
C ASN A 49 -7.00 6.39 -5.86
N ARG A 50 -8.30 6.13 -5.68
CA ARG A 50 -8.83 5.44 -4.50
C ARG A 50 -8.31 4.01 -4.34
N ASP A 51 -8.16 3.27 -5.43
CA ASP A 51 -7.66 1.90 -5.42
C ASP A 51 -6.18 1.85 -4.96
N GLN A 52 -5.36 2.78 -5.45
CA GLN A 52 -3.95 2.89 -5.07
C GLN A 52 -3.78 3.37 -3.63
N GLU A 53 -4.64 4.27 -3.16
CA GLU A 53 -4.69 4.65 -1.74
C GLU A 53 -5.02 3.44 -0.86
N LEU A 54 -6.03 2.66 -1.21
CA LEU A 54 -6.42 1.45 -0.47
C LEU A 54 -5.29 0.43 -0.44
N ALA A 55 -4.61 0.24 -1.56
CA ALA A 55 -3.45 -0.65 -1.64
C ALA A 55 -2.29 -0.18 -0.74
N ALA A 56 -1.94 1.11 -0.77
CA ALA A 56 -0.90 1.67 0.10
C ALA A 56 -1.25 1.53 1.59
N ARG A 57 -2.50 1.82 1.98
CA ARG A 57 -2.98 1.60 3.36
C ARG A 57 -2.93 0.12 3.76
N ALA A 58 -3.20 -0.79 2.82
CA ALA A 58 -3.12 -2.22 3.09
C ALA A 58 -1.69 -2.66 3.43
N GLU A 59 -0.68 -2.11 2.76
CA GLU A 59 0.72 -2.40 3.08
C GLU A 59 1.09 -1.96 4.50
N VAL A 60 0.64 -0.77 4.93
CA VAL A 60 0.81 -0.30 6.31
C VAL A 60 0.16 -1.28 7.30
N MET A 61 -1.05 -1.76 7.02
CA MET A 61 -1.72 -2.75 7.86
C MET A 61 -0.97 -4.09 7.89
N ALA A 62 -0.42 -4.53 6.75
CA ALA A 62 0.34 -5.76 6.66
C ALA A 62 1.63 -5.71 7.49
N LEU A 63 2.38 -4.60 7.40
CA LEU A 63 3.61 -4.38 8.17
C LEU A 63 3.34 -4.31 9.68
N ASN A 64 2.18 -3.78 10.08
CA ASN A 64 1.73 -3.76 11.48
C ASN A 64 1.14 -5.11 11.96
N GLY A 65 1.22 -6.18 11.15
CA GLY A 65 0.69 -7.50 11.47
C GLY A 65 -0.83 -7.64 11.38
N ARG A 66 -1.55 -6.59 10.94
CA ARG A 66 -3.02 -6.58 10.76
C ARG A 66 -3.40 -7.17 9.39
N LEU A 67 -3.01 -8.42 9.17
CA LEU A 67 -3.11 -9.10 7.87
C LEU A 67 -4.55 -9.20 7.34
N ASP A 68 -5.54 -9.45 8.20
CA ASP A 68 -6.95 -9.55 7.77
C ASP A 68 -7.46 -8.23 7.16
N GLN A 69 -7.06 -7.12 7.78
CA GLN A 69 -7.48 -5.79 7.35
C GLN A 69 -6.75 -5.37 6.08
N ALA A 70 -5.46 -5.71 5.96
CA ALA A 70 -4.71 -5.53 4.72
C ALA A 70 -5.39 -6.26 3.55
N ILE A 71 -5.79 -7.52 3.74
CA ILE A 71 -6.51 -8.31 2.73
C ILE A 71 -7.85 -7.65 2.36
N SER A 72 -8.62 -7.18 3.34
CA SER A 72 -9.90 -6.51 3.09
C SER A 72 -9.75 -5.23 2.26
N LEU A 73 -8.70 -4.44 2.54
CA LEU A 73 -8.39 -3.22 1.81
C LEU A 73 -7.97 -3.51 0.36
N LEU A 74 -7.08 -4.48 0.16
CA LEU A 74 -6.66 -4.91 -1.18
C LEU A 74 -7.81 -5.51 -1.98
N SER A 75 -8.71 -6.26 -1.33
CA SER A 75 -9.90 -6.82 -2.00
C SER A 75 -10.83 -5.70 -2.47
N SER A 76 -10.98 -4.66 -1.66
CA SER A 76 -11.73 -3.46 -2.03
C SER A 76 -11.06 -2.71 -3.19
N ALA A 77 -9.72 -2.58 -3.19
CA ALA A 77 -8.97 -2.00 -4.31
C ALA A 77 -9.13 -2.82 -5.61
N SER A 78 -9.03 -4.15 -5.53
CA SER A 78 -9.23 -5.08 -6.66
C SER A 78 -10.62 -4.95 -7.28
N SER A 79 -11.65 -4.77 -6.47
CA SER A 79 -13.03 -4.57 -6.96
C SER A 79 -13.28 -3.25 -7.71
N GLN A 80 -12.42 -2.25 -7.50
CA GLN A 80 -12.56 -0.91 -8.11
C GLN A 80 -11.87 -0.78 -9.46
N VAL A 81 -10.95 -1.69 -9.78
CA VAL A 81 -10.21 -1.68 -11.05
C VAL A 81 -10.89 -2.57 -12.09
N LYS A 82 -10.56 -2.35 -13.37
CA LYS A 82 -11.14 -3.12 -14.47
C LYS A 82 -10.83 -4.61 -14.34
N LEU A 83 -11.84 -5.45 -14.48
CA LEU A 83 -11.70 -6.91 -14.52
C LEU A 83 -10.73 -7.35 -15.63
N GLY A 84 -9.78 -8.22 -15.29
CA GLY A 84 -8.73 -8.70 -16.18
C GLY A 84 -7.59 -7.70 -16.41
N SER A 85 -7.57 -6.57 -15.70
CA SER A 85 -6.45 -5.63 -15.79
C SER A 85 -5.21 -6.13 -15.05
N LEU A 86 -4.05 -5.65 -15.48
CA LEU A 86 -2.78 -5.91 -14.79
C LEU A 86 -2.83 -5.43 -13.32
N GLN A 87 -3.55 -4.34 -13.06
CA GLN A 87 -3.66 -3.79 -11.71
C GLN A 87 -4.47 -4.69 -10.79
N GLN A 88 -5.56 -5.26 -11.29
CA GLN A 88 -6.33 -6.28 -10.56
C GLN A 88 -5.45 -7.48 -10.22
N ALA A 89 -4.74 -8.02 -11.21
CA ALA A 89 -3.86 -9.17 -11.00
C ALA A 89 -2.75 -8.89 -9.96
N ARG A 90 -2.24 -7.66 -9.87
CA ARG A 90 -1.28 -7.25 -8.83
C ARG A 90 -1.90 -7.27 -7.44
N TYR A 91 -3.11 -6.73 -7.28
CA TYR A 91 -3.81 -6.74 -6.00
C TYR A 91 -4.15 -8.17 -5.55
N ASP A 92 -4.64 -8.99 -6.47
CA ASP A 92 -4.98 -10.39 -6.19
C ASP A 92 -3.73 -11.20 -5.79
N ALA A 93 -2.63 -11.06 -6.52
CA ALA A 93 -1.36 -11.70 -6.17
C ALA A 93 -0.85 -11.27 -4.78
N ARG A 94 -1.02 -9.99 -4.42
CA ARG A 94 -0.64 -9.50 -3.09
C ARG A 94 -1.55 -10.06 -1.99
N ILE A 95 -2.86 -10.18 -2.24
CA ILE A 95 -3.79 -10.84 -1.32
C ILE A 95 -3.34 -12.29 -1.05
N ASP A 96 -2.95 -13.02 -2.09
CA ASP A 96 -2.48 -14.40 -1.95
C ASP A 96 -1.22 -14.50 -1.09
N GLN A 97 -0.26 -13.58 -1.28
CA GLN A 97 0.94 -13.49 -0.44
C GLN A 97 0.59 -13.27 1.03
N LEU A 98 -0.34 -12.35 1.33
CA LEU A 98 -0.78 -12.07 2.70
C LEU A 98 -1.52 -13.26 3.32
N ARG A 99 -2.34 -13.98 2.55
CA ARG A 99 -3.04 -15.19 3.02
C ARG A 99 -2.06 -16.32 3.36
N GLN A 100 -1.03 -16.52 2.55
CA GLN A 100 0.03 -17.49 2.85
C GLN A 100 0.78 -17.08 4.14
N LEU A 101 1.06 -15.79 4.29
CA LEU A 101 1.70 -15.26 5.50
C LEU A 101 0.84 -15.50 6.75
N GLN A 102 -0.48 -15.27 6.68
CA GLN A 102 -1.42 -15.59 7.76
C GLN A 102 -1.38 -17.06 8.15
N GLN A 103 -1.40 -17.97 7.18
CA GLN A 103 -1.34 -19.41 7.45
C GLN A 103 -0.05 -19.79 8.17
N ARG A 104 1.08 -19.18 7.77
CA ARG A 104 2.38 -19.37 8.42
C ARG A 104 2.40 -18.86 9.86
N PHE A 105 1.72 -17.75 10.15
CA PHE A 105 1.67 -17.18 11.51
C PHE A 105 0.58 -17.79 12.41
N LYS A 106 -0.40 -18.49 11.85
CA LYS A 106 -1.52 -19.11 12.57
C LYS A 106 -1.10 -19.98 13.78
N PRO A 107 -0.01 -20.77 13.74
CA PRO A 107 0.43 -21.54 14.91
C PRO A 107 0.91 -20.67 16.09
N TYR A 108 1.43 -19.47 15.81
CA TYR A 108 2.02 -18.57 16.81
C TYR A 108 0.99 -17.62 17.46
N MET A 109 -0.21 -17.51 16.90
CA MET A 109 -1.29 -16.68 17.47
C MET A 109 -2.10 -17.39 18.57
N LYS A 110 -1.84 -18.67 18.83
CA LYS A 110 -2.58 -19.50 19.81
C LYS A 110 -1.82 -19.76 21.12
N MET A 111 -0.70 -19.07 21.36
CA MET A 111 0.05 -19.14 22.63
C MET A 111 -0.35 -18.00 23.56
#